data_AF-A0AA37UQA0-F1
#
_entry.id   AF-A0AA37UQA0-F1
#
_cell.length_a   1.000
_cell.length_b   1.000
_cell.length_c   1.000
_cell.angle_alpha   90.00
_cell.angle_beta   90.00
_cell.angle_gamma   90.00
#
_symmetry.space_group_name_H-M   'P 1'
#
loop_
_entity.id
_entity.type
_entity.pdbx_description
1 polymer ?
#
loop_
_entity_poly.entity_id
_entity_poly.type
_entity_poly.pdbx_seq_one_letter_code
_entity_poly.pdbx_strand_id
1 'polypeptide(L)'
;MARKFFVGGNFKMNGSLSSIKEIVQNLNNANLDPNTEVVVSPPAIYLQLVRDLLRKDVEVAAQNVFDKPNGAFTGEISVSQLKDLNINWAILGHSERRTILRESDEVVASKTKYATENGVGAIWCCGESLEEREAGTTVDVVSKQLAALKAAISDWSKVVIAYEPIWAIGTGKVATNEQAQEVHAAIRAWLKKEVSDKVAEETRILYGGSVNEKNCKDLAKEKDIDGFLVGGASLKPGFVDIVNAKQ
;
A
#
# COMPACT_ATOMS: atom_id res chain seq x y z
N MET A 1 -5.02 19.61 -8.91
CA MET A 1 -5.80 19.38 -7.68
C MET A 1 -4.89 18.73 -6.66
N ALA A 2 -5.07 18.99 -5.36
CA ALA A 2 -4.28 18.30 -4.34
C ALA A 2 -4.59 16.80 -4.34
N ARG A 3 -3.57 15.95 -4.11
CA ARG A 3 -3.73 14.50 -4.03
C ARG A 3 -4.57 14.14 -2.81
N LYS A 4 -5.62 13.34 -3.02
CA LYS A 4 -6.47 12.85 -1.92
C LYS A 4 -5.60 12.01 -0.97
N PHE A 5 -5.71 12.25 0.33
CA PHE A 5 -4.96 11.49 1.34
C PHE A 5 -5.41 10.04 1.33
N PHE A 6 -4.49 9.09 1.49
CA PHE A 6 -4.80 7.66 1.41
C PHE A 6 -4.25 6.90 2.60
N VAL A 7 -5.07 6.10 3.28
CA VAL A 7 -4.63 5.28 4.41
C VAL A 7 -5.04 3.83 4.19
N GLY A 8 -4.03 3.00 3.91
CA GLY A 8 -4.15 1.55 3.79
C GLY A 8 -3.85 0.86 5.12
N GLY A 9 -4.70 -0.06 5.56
CA GLY A 9 -4.43 -0.98 6.68
C GLY A 9 -4.07 -2.36 6.16
N ASN A 10 -2.81 -2.77 6.26
CA ASN A 10 -2.37 -4.12 5.91
C ASN A 10 -2.39 -5.02 7.16
N PHE A 11 -3.38 -5.91 7.25
CA PHE A 11 -3.53 -6.80 8.41
C PHE A 11 -2.48 -7.91 8.42
N LYS A 12 -1.79 -8.13 7.28
CA LYS A 12 -0.86 -9.24 7.06
C LYS A 12 -1.53 -10.57 7.42
N MET A 13 -0.77 -11.54 7.92
CA MET A 13 -1.29 -12.84 8.35
C MET A 13 -1.83 -12.80 9.79
N ASN A 14 -2.74 -11.86 10.10
CA ASN A 14 -3.36 -11.74 11.42
C ASN A 14 -4.89 -11.80 11.35
N GLY A 15 -5.48 -12.31 12.43
CA GLY A 15 -6.91 -12.20 12.69
C GLY A 15 -7.61 -13.55 12.87
N SER A 16 -8.65 -13.53 13.71
CA SER A 16 -9.71 -14.54 13.81
C SER A 16 -11.04 -13.92 13.36
N LEU A 17 -12.09 -14.72 13.18
CA LEU A 17 -13.43 -14.19 12.89
C LEU A 17 -13.88 -13.14 13.92
N SER A 18 -13.58 -13.32 15.21
CA SER A 18 -13.95 -12.34 16.25
C SER A 18 -13.17 -11.05 16.09
N SER A 19 -11.84 -11.13 16.04
CA SER A 19 -11.00 -9.92 15.98
C SER A 19 -11.19 -9.14 14.69
N ILE A 20 -11.44 -9.81 13.55
CA ILE A 20 -11.76 -9.14 12.28
C ILE A 20 -13.08 -8.39 12.39
N LYS A 21 -14.12 -8.99 12.99
CA LYS A 21 -15.41 -8.32 13.23
C LYS A 21 -15.25 -7.11 14.15
N GLU A 22 -14.41 -7.20 15.18
CA GLU A 22 -14.10 -6.08 16.08
C GLU A 22 -13.43 -4.92 15.33
N ILE A 23 -12.45 -5.20 14.46
CA ILE A 23 -11.79 -4.17 13.63
C ILE A 23 -12.83 -3.50 12.70
N VAL A 24 -13.67 -4.29 12.02
CA VAL A 24 -14.73 -3.76 11.15
C VAL A 24 -15.73 -2.92 11.93
N GLN A 25 -16.16 -3.37 13.11
CA GLN A 25 -17.08 -2.63 13.96
C GLN A 25 -16.48 -1.30 14.44
N ASN A 26 -15.19 -1.27 14.78
CA ASN A 26 -14.49 -0.04 15.12
C ASN A 26 -14.53 0.99 13.97
N LEU A 27 -14.26 0.56 12.73
CA LEU A 27 -14.33 1.43 11.56
C LEU A 27 -15.75 1.87 11.20
N ASN A 28 -16.74 0.98 11.35
CA ASN A 28 -18.15 1.27 11.12
C ASN A 28 -18.69 2.35 12.08
N ASN A 29 -18.22 2.36 13.32
CA ASN A 29 -18.68 3.31 14.34
C ASN A 29 -17.86 4.61 14.40
N ALA A 30 -16.73 4.67 13.69
CA ALA A 30 -15.84 5.82 13.71
C ALA A 30 -16.32 6.96 12.80
N ASN A 31 -15.96 8.20 13.17
CA ASN A 31 -16.04 9.34 12.27
C ASN A 31 -14.70 9.43 11.50
N LEU A 32 -14.76 9.17 10.19
CA LEU A 32 -13.58 9.18 9.32
C LEU A 32 -13.55 10.49 8.52
N ASP A 33 -12.35 11.05 8.31
CA ASP A 33 -12.17 12.20 7.45
C ASP A 33 -12.69 11.91 6.02
N PRO A 34 -13.71 12.62 5.52
CA PRO A 34 -14.22 12.39 4.16
C PRO A 34 -13.18 12.69 3.08
N ASN A 35 -12.13 13.43 3.40
CA ASN A 35 -11.02 13.73 2.49
C ASN A 35 -9.94 12.65 2.46
N THR A 36 -10.06 11.60 3.29
CA THR A 36 -9.17 10.44 3.27
C THR A 36 -9.83 9.28 2.53
N GLU A 37 -9.11 8.65 1.61
CA GLU A 37 -9.47 7.35 1.05
C GLU A 37 -8.91 6.26 1.96
N VAL A 38 -9.79 5.40 2.48
CA VAL A 38 -9.43 4.37 3.45
C VAL A 38 -9.58 3.01 2.79
N VAL A 39 -8.55 2.17 2.92
CA VAL A 39 -8.53 0.82 2.36
C VAL A 39 -8.04 -0.16 3.43
N VAL A 40 -8.72 -1.28 3.64
CA VAL A 40 -8.25 -2.35 4.55
C VAL A 40 -7.97 -3.64 3.79
N SER A 41 -6.91 -4.33 4.20
CA SER A 41 -6.39 -5.50 3.50
C SER A 41 -6.32 -6.71 4.44
N PRO A 42 -7.43 -7.44 4.64
CA PRO A 42 -7.43 -8.64 5.49
C PRO A 42 -6.78 -9.84 4.78
N PRO A 43 -6.44 -10.91 5.52
CA PRO A 43 -6.13 -12.21 4.93
C PRO A 43 -7.22 -12.65 3.94
N ALA A 44 -6.82 -13.34 2.86
CA ALA A 44 -7.72 -13.75 1.79
C ALA A 44 -8.99 -14.48 2.25
N ILE A 45 -8.85 -15.33 3.27
CA ILE A 45 -9.95 -16.10 3.87
C ILE A 45 -11.03 -15.25 4.54
N TYR A 46 -10.79 -13.95 4.76
CA TYR A 46 -11.72 -13.00 5.36
C TYR A 46 -12.16 -11.89 4.40
N LEU A 47 -11.75 -11.91 3.14
CA LEU A 47 -12.06 -10.85 2.16
C LEU A 47 -13.56 -10.63 2.00
N GLN A 48 -14.32 -11.71 1.74
CA GLN A 48 -15.77 -11.64 1.58
C GLN A 48 -16.45 -11.12 2.86
N LEU A 49 -16.08 -11.67 4.02
CA LEU A 49 -16.64 -11.27 5.31
C LEU A 49 -16.42 -9.77 5.59
N VAL A 50 -15.20 -9.27 5.38
CA VAL A 50 -14.89 -7.86 5.58
C VAL A 50 -15.65 -7.01 4.59
N ARG A 51 -15.72 -7.40 3.32
CA ARG A 51 -16.45 -6.61 2.31
C ARG A 51 -17.95 -6.51 2.62
N ASP A 52 -18.57 -7.58 3.10
CA ASP A 52 -19.99 -7.63 3.46
C ASP A 52 -20.34 -6.78 4.68
N LEU A 53 -19.45 -6.75 5.67
CA LEU A 53 -19.72 -6.08 6.96
C LEU A 53 -19.23 -4.64 7.02
N LEU A 54 -18.21 -4.28 6.23
CA LEU A 54 -17.57 -2.97 6.28
C LEU A 54 -18.38 -1.93 5.52
N ARG A 55 -18.53 -0.75 6.14
CA ARG A 55 -19.12 0.45 5.54
C ARG A 55 -18.60 0.71 4.12
N LYS A 56 -19.48 1.23 3.25
CA LYS A 56 -19.25 1.32 1.80
C LYS A 56 -18.23 2.38 1.38
N ASP A 57 -17.99 3.37 2.22
CA ASP A 57 -16.99 4.43 2.03
C ASP A 57 -15.56 3.99 2.40
N VAL A 58 -15.39 2.77 2.94
CA VAL A 58 -14.08 2.13 3.13
C VAL A 58 -13.94 1.00 2.13
N GLU A 59 -12.83 1.02 1.39
CA GLU A 59 -12.50 -0.01 0.40
C GLU A 59 -11.83 -1.23 1.04
N VAL A 60 -11.91 -2.36 0.33
CA VAL A 60 -11.22 -3.59 0.71
C VAL A 60 -10.18 -3.91 -0.37
N ALA A 61 -9.00 -4.35 0.06
CA ALA A 61 -7.95 -4.82 -0.82
C ALA A 61 -7.54 -6.26 -0.50
N ALA A 62 -7.11 -7.01 -1.52
CA ALA A 62 -6.37 -8.24 -1.31
C ALA A 62 -4.91 -7.94 -0.92
N GLN A 63 -4.27 -8.85 -0.19
CA GLN A 63 -2.85 -8.72 0.16
C GLN A 63 -1.90 -9.22 -0.95
N ASN A 64 -2.44 -9.87 -1.98
CA ASN A 64 -1.73 -10.34 -3.18
C ASN A 64 -2.76 -10.74 -4.24
N VAL A 65 -2.36 -10.75 -5.52
CA VAL A 65 -3.11 -11.39 -6.61
C VAL A 65 -2.12 -11.96 -7.64
N PHE A 66 -2.55 -12.94 -8.41
CA PHE A 66 -1.74 -13.54 -9.46
C PHE A 66 -1.83 -12.78 -10.80
N ASP A 67 -0.85 -12.99 -11.68
CA ASP A 67 -0.70 -12.28 -12.95
C ASP A 67 -1.33 -13.00 -14.16
N LYS A 68 -2.20 -13.98 -13.90
CA LYS A 68 -2.91 -14.78 -14.90
C LYS A 68 -4.42 -14.82 -14.63
N PRO A 69 -5.23 -15.13 -15.66
CA PRO A 69 -6.63 -15.50 -15.46
C PRO A 69 -6.73 -16.82 -14.69
N ASN A 70 -7.97 -17.23 -14.38
CA ASN A 70 -8.26 -18.52 -13.77
C ASN A 70 -7.55 -19.66 -14.54
N GLY A 71 -6.90 -20.58 -13.81
CA GLY A 71 -6.10 -21.64 -14.40
C GLY A 71 -5.47 -22.55 -13.34
N ALA A 72 -4.50 -23.36 -13.76
CA ALA A 72 -3.83 -24.35 -12.91
C ALA A 72 -2.77 -23.72 -11.99
N PHE A 73 -3.21 -22.89 -11.03
CA PHE A 73 -2.37 -22.17 -10.07
C PHE A 73 -2.87 -22.42 -8.64
N THR A 74 -2.72 -23.66 -8.15
CA THR A 74 -3.24 -24.08 -6.85
C THR A 74 -2.77 -23.14 -5.73
N GLY A 75 -3.71 -22.52 -5.03
CA GLY A 75 -3.46 -21.62 -3.90
C GLY A 75 -3.43 -20.13 -4.26
N GLU A 76 -3.34 -19.79 -5.55
CA GLU A 76 -3.38 -18.40 -6.01
C GLU A 76 -4.82 -17.86 -6.13
N ILE A 77 -4.94 -16.53 -6.11
CA ILE A 77 -6.19 -15.80 -6.28
C ILE A 77 -6.09 -14.94 -7.53
N SER A 78 -7.14 -14.91 -8.34
CA SER A 78 -7.18 -14.17 -9.59
C SER A 78 -7.88 -12.82 -9.46
N VAL A 79 -7.55 -11.91 -10.39
CA VAL A 79 -8.20 -10.60 -10.46
C VAL A 79 -9.71 -10.73 -10.68
N SER A 80 -10.17 -11.71 -11.46
CA SER A 80 -11.60 -11.96 -11.67
C SER A 80 -12.32 -12.40 -10.39
N GLN A 81 -11.66 -13.19 -9.53
CA GLN A 81 -12.23 -13.57 -8.24
C GLN A 81 -12.37 -12.35 -7.32
N LEU A 82 -11.37 -11.47 -7.27
CA LEU A 82 -11.48 -10.23 -6.48
C LEU A 82 -12.65 -9.36 -6.94
N LYS A 83 -12.82 -9.19 -8.26
CA LYS A 83 -13.92 -8.41 -8.82
C LYS A 83 -15.30 -9.01 -8.53
N ASP A 84 -15.41 -10.34 -8.52
CA ASP A 84 -16.64 -11.04 -8.14
C ASP A 84 -17.07 -10.70 -6.70
N LEU A 85 -16.09 -10.50 -5.81
CA LEU A 85 -16.32 -10.05 -4.43
C LEU A 85 -16.42 -8.52 -4.29
N ASN A 86 -16.46 -7.74 -5.37
CA ASN A 86 -16.40 -6.27 -5.36
C ASN A 86 -15.16 -5.70 -4.65
N ILE A 87 -14.01 -6.34 -4.83
CA ILE A 87 -12.71 -5.92 -4.28
C ILE A 87 -11.89 -5.31 -5.42
N ASN A 88 -11.60 -4.02 -5.29
CA ASN A 88 -11.01 -3.22 -6.36
C ASN A 88 -9.55 -2.84 -6.12
N TRP A 89 -8.92 -3.35 -5.07
CA TRP A 89 -7.52 -3.06 -4.73
C TRP A 89 -6.73 -4.34 -4.42
N ALA A 90 -5.43 -4.32 -4.68
CA ALA A 90 -4.49 -5.32 -4.22
C ALA A 90 -3.16 -4.68 -3.80
N ILE A 91 -2.57 -5.17 -2.70
CA ILE A 91 -1.18 -4.87 -2.33
C ILE A 91 -0.27 -5.78 -3.17
N LEU A 92 0.75 -5.21 -3.81
CA LEU A 92 1.67 -5.93 -4.68
C LEU A 92 3.12 -5.54 -4.41
N GLY A 93 4.00 -6.53 -4.37
CA GLY A 93 5.43 -6.29 -4.09
C GLY A 93 5.72 -5.88 -2.65
N HIS A 94 4.83 -6.16 -1.69
CA HIS A 94 5.12 -5.94 -0.28
C HIS A 94 6.44 -6.64 0.10
N SER A 95 7.21 -6.02 0.99
CA SER A 95 8.56 -6.48 1.37
C SER A 95 8.60 -7.97 1.72
N GLU A 96 7.64 -8.47 2.52
CA GLU A 96 7.52 -9.90 2.86
C GLU A 96 7.40 -10.81 1.64
N ARG A 97 6.74 -10.36 0.56
CA ARG A 97 6.62 -11.13 -0.68
C ARG A 97 7.93 -11.14 -1.46
N ARG A 98 8.65 -10.02 -1.48
CA ARG A 98 9.96 -9.90 -2.13
C ARG A 98 11.06 -10.66 -1.39
N THR A 99 11.11 -10.56 -0.06
CA THR A 99 12.21 -11.09 0.75
C THR A 99 11.99 -12.54 1.18
N ILE A 100 10.79 -12.89 1.63
CA ILE A 100 10.48 -14.24 2.13
C ILE A 100 10.07 -15.15 0.98
N LEU A 101 9.16 -14.66 0.12
CA LEU A 101 8.59 -15.44 -0.99
C LEU A 101 9.31 -15.21 -2.33
N ARG A 102 10.33 -14.36 -2.34
CA ARG A 102 11.26 -14.15 -3.47
C ARG A 102 10.58 -13.69 -4.77
N GLU A 103 9.53 -12.88 -4.65
CA GLU A 103 8.93 -12.23 -5.82
C GLU A 103 9.90 -11.17 -6.38
N SER A 104 10.34 -11.37 -7.63
CA SER A 104 11.23 -10.44 -8.33
C SER A 104 10.50 -9.18 -8.78
N ASP A 105 11.26 -8.17 -9.17
CA ASP A 105 10.70 -6.93 -9.73
C ASP A 105 9.83 -7.18 -10.97
N GLU A 106 10.23 -8.12 -11.83
CA GLU A 106 9.49 -8.51 -13.02
C GLU A 106 8.16 -9.19 -12.69
N VAL A 107 8.15 -10.07 -11.68
CA VAL A 107 6.92 -10.73 -11.21
C VAL A 107 5.95 -9.71 -10.64
N VAL A 108 6.44 -8.80 -9.79
CA VAL A 108 5.61 -7.75 -9.20
C VAL A 108 5.06 -6.83 -10.30
N ALA A 109 5.89 -6.40 -11.25
CA ALA A 109 5.47 -5.56 -12.36
C ALA A 109 4.42 -6.26 -13.25
N SER A 110 4.59 -7.56 -13.52
CA SER A 110 3.61 -8.38 -14.26
C SER A 110 2.26 -8.45 -13.54
N LYS A 111 2.28 -8.72 -12.22
CA LYS A 111 1.06 -8.71 -11.39
C LYS A 111 0.38 -7.34 -11.39
N THR A 112 1.15 -6.26 -11.23
CA THR A 112 0.61 -4.89 -11.23
C THR A 112 -0.06 -4.56 -12.56
N LYS A 113 0.61 -4.86 -13.67
CA LYS A 113 0.04 -4.71 -15.01
C LYS A 113 -1.28 -5.48 -15.14
N TYR A 114 -1.26 -6.77 -14.82
CA TYR A 114 -2.43 -7.62 -14.97
C TYR A 114 -3.60 -7.14 -14.10
N ALA A 115 -3.34 -6.73 -12.86
CA ALA A 115 -4.36 -6.17 -11.97
C ALA A 115 -4.99 -4.90 -12.53
N THR A 116 -4.17 -3.90 -12.90
CA THR A 116 -4.67 -2.57 -13.31
C THR A 116 -5.41 -2.61 -14.65
N GLU A 117 -4.91 -3.39 -15.62
CA GLU A 117 -5.55 -3.63 -16.92
C GLU A 117 -6.92 -4.32 -16.77
N ASN A 118 -7.09 -5.15 -15.74
CA ASN A 118 -8.34 -5.87 -15.49
C ASN A 118 -9.27 -5.18 -14.49
N GLY A 119 -8.90 -3.99 -14.01
CA GLY A 119 -9.76 -3.12 -13.21
C GLY A 119 -9.55 -3.16 -11.70
N VAL A 120 -8.48 -3.80 -11.22
CA VAL A 120 -8.07 -3.77 -9.81
C VAL A 120 -6.87 -2.84 -9.64
N GLY A 121 -7.02 -1.81 -8.81
CA GLY A 121 -5.94 -0.89 -8.46
C GLY A 121 -4.83 -1.57 -7.67
N ALA A 122 -3.62 -1.03 -7.78
CA ALA A 122 -2.43 -1.58 -7.14
C ALA A 122 -1.89 -0.62 -6.08
N ILE A 123 -1.75 -1.11 -4.84
CA ILE A 123 -0.87 -0.53 -3.84
C ILE A 123 0.49 -1.22 -4.05
N TRP A 124 1.33 -0.62 -4.90
CA TRP A 124 2.62 -1.16 -5.28
C TRP A 124 3.69 -0.75 -4.28
N CYS A 125 4.35 -1.73 -3.67
CA CYS A 125 5.33 -1.48 -2.62
C CYS A 125 6.78 -1.52 -3.16
N CYS A 126 7.58 -0.61 -2.61
CA CYS A 126 9.02 -0.48 -2.84
C CYS A 126 9.74 -0.13 -1.54
N GLY A 127 11.03 -0.38 -1.50
CA GLY A 127 11.86 -0.04 -0.34
C GLY A 127 13.19 -0.78 -0.37
N GLU A 128 14.10 -0.27 0.45
CA GLU A 128 15.47 -0.75 0.59
C GLU A 128 15.69 -1.49 1.93
N SER A 129 16.70 -2.36 1.96
CA SER A 129 17.18 -3.02 3.18
C SER A 129 17.97 -2.07 4.08
N LEU A 130 18.30 -2.51 5.31
CA LEU A 130 19.15 -1.71 6.20
C LEU A 130 20.55 -1.52 5.59
N GLU A 131 21.11 -2.58 5.01
CA GLU A 131 22.42 -2.58 4.39
C GLU A 131 22.47 -1.63 3.19
N GLU A 132 21.42 -1.62 2.36
CA GLU A 132 21.30 -0.71 1.21
C GLU A 132 21.19 0.76 1.66
N ARG A 133 20.47 1.02 2.76
CA ARG A 133 20.39 2.34 3.38
C ARG A 133 21.73 2.80 3.92
N GLU A 134 22.42 1.95 4.68
CA GLU A 134 23.75 2.24 5.25
C GLU A 134 24.81 2.42 4.17
N ALA A 135 24.66 1.77 3.02
CA ALA A 135 25.50 1.95 1.84
C ALA A 135 25.17 3.23 1.02
N GLY A 136 24.12 3.98 1.37
CA GLY A 136 23.71 5.19 0.65
C GLY A 136 23.06 4.92 -0.72
N THR A 137 22.52 3.72 -0.93
CA THR A 137 21.97 3.26 -2.22
C THR A 137 20.44 3.28 -2.31
N THR A 138 19.75 3.85 -1.31
CA THR A 138 18.28 3.88 -1.23
C THR A 138 17.61 4.34 -2.53
N VAL A 139 18.05 5.47 -3.09
CA VAL A 139 17.45 6.03 -4.31
C VAL A 139 17.67 5.13 -5.52
N ASP A 140 18.83 4.49 -5.63
CA ASP A 140 19.14 3.59 -6.74
C ASP A 140 18.27 2.32 -6.68
N VAL A 141 18.11 1.74 -5.49
CA VAL A 141 17.26 0.56 -5.26
C VAL A 141 15.81 0.87 -5.62
N VAL A 142 15.25 1.96 -5.08
CA VAL A 142 13.86 2.35 -5.34
C VAL A 142 13.65 2.71 -6.81
N SER A 143 14.61 3.40 -7.44
CA SER A 143 14.56 3.75 -8.87
C SER A 143 14.58 2.51 -9.76
N LYS A 144 15.35 1.48 -9.42
CA LYS A 144 15.37 0.21 -10.14
C LYS A 144 14.02 -0.50 -10.05
N GLN A 145 13.44 -0.58 -8.86
CA GLN A 145 12.12 -1.18 -8.65
C GLN A 145 11.05 -0.42 -9.47
N LEU A 146 11.09 0.92 -9.47
CA LEU A 146 10.19 1.76 -10.27
C LEU A 146 10.38 1.58 -11.78
N ALA A 147 11.63 1.42 -12.24
CA ALA A 147 11.93 1.19 -13.65
C ALA A 147 11.32 -0.12 -14.16
N ALA A 148 11.35 -1.18 -13.35
CA ALA A 148 10.70 -2.44 -13.69
C ALA A 148 9.17 -2.28 -13.81
N LEU A 149 8.55 -1.52 -12.89
CA LEU A 149 7.12 -1.21 -12.99
C LEU A 149 6.80 -0.42 -14.26
N LYS A 150 7.53 0.67 -14.53
CA LYS A 150 7.38 1.51 -15.73
C LYS A 150 7.51 0.69 -17.02
N ALA A 151 8.40 -0.30 -17.06
CA ALA A 151 8.56 -1.16 -18.23
C ALA A 151 7.32 -2.04 -18.51
N ALA A 152 6.50 -2.33 -17.49
CA ALA A 152 5.31 -3.18 -17.62
C ALA A 152 4.02 -2.39 -17.84
N ILE A 153 3.88 -1.18 -17.29
CA ILE A 153 2.64 -0.40 -17.32
C ILE A 153 2.78 0.93 -18.07
N SER A 154 1.69 1.35 -18.72
CA SER A 154 1.58 2.69 -19.33
C SER A 154 0.63 3.62 -18.58
N ASP A 155 -0.36 3.07 -17.86
CA ASP A 155 -1.36 3.83 -17.10
C ASP A 155 -1.09 3.72 -15.59
N TRP A 156 -0.83 4.87 -14.97
CA TRP A 156 -0.53 5.01 -13.54
C TRP A 156 -1.75 5.44 -12.71
N SER A 157 -2.90 5.70 -13.35
CA SER A 157 -4.10 6.25 -12.69
C SER A 157 -4.69 5.33 -11.61
N LYS A 158 -4.37 4.03 -11.66
CA LYS A 158 -4.79 3.00 -10.70
C LYS A 158 -3.65 2.51 -9.81
N VAL A 159 -2.53 3.23 -9.77
CA VAL A 159 -1.34 2.86 -8.98
C VAL A 159 -1.16 3.85 -7.83
N VAL A 160 -0.93 3.28 -6.66
CA VAL A 160 -0.45 3.96 -5.46
C VAL A 160 0.89 3.38 -5.12
N ILE A 161 1.88 4.22 -4.86
CA ILE A 161 3.20 3.76 -4.43
C ILE A 161 3.22 3.74 -2.91
N ALA A 162 3.61 2.63 -2.30
CA ALA A 162 3.91 2.55 -0.88
C ALA A 162 5.43 2.39 -0.70
N TYR A 163 6.08 3.45 -0.26
CA TYR A 163 7.47 3.39 0.16
C TYR A 163 7.55 2.84 1.60
N GLU A 164 8.14 1.66 1.72
CA GLU A 164 8.27 0.91 2.96
C GLU A 164 9.75 0.55 3.17
N PRO A 165 10.55 1.40 3.86
CA PRO A 165 11.92 1.04 4.19
C PRO A 165 11.90 -0.25 5.02
N ILE A 166 12.50 -1.33 4.49
CA ILE A 166 12.34 -2.69 5.04
C ILE A 166 12.80 -2.73 6.50
N TRP A 167 13.85 -1.97 6.80
CA TRP A 167 14.45 -1.83 8.12
C TRP A 167 13.54 -1.14 9.15
N ALA A 168 12.48 -0.44 8.72
CA ALA A 168 11.50 0.21 9.59
C ALA A 168 10.21 -0.63 9.78
N ILE A 169 10.09 -1.81 9.16
CA ILE A 169 8.88 -2.63 9.23
C ILE A 169 8.93 -3.55 10.44
N GLY A 170 8.14 -3.26 11.47
CA GLY A 170 7.98 -4.15 12.64
C GLY A 170 9.20 -4.23 13.56
N THR A 171 10.23 -3.41 13.33
CA THR A 171 11.47 -3.37 14.13
C THR A 171 11.41 -2.36 15.27
N GLY A 172 10.40 -1.49 15.31
CA GLY A 172 10.33 -0.35 16.22
C GLY A 172 11.30 0.79 15.87
N LYS A 173 12.17 0.61 14.86
CA LYS A 173 12.91 1.70 14.24
C LYS A 173 11.95 2.45 13.31
N VAL A 174 11.90 3.77 13.46
CA VAL A 174 11.06 4.66 12.66
C VAL A 174 12.00 5.58 11.89
N ALA A 175 11.80 5.71 10.58
CA ALA A 175 12.50 6.74 9.82
C ALA A 175 12.10 8.11 10.38
N THR A 176 13.04 9.06 10.38
CA THR A 176 12.66 10.44 10.70
C THR A 176 11.76 10.99 9.60
N ASN A 177 11.00 12.04 9.90
CA ASN A 177 10.10 12.66 8.92
C ASN A 177 10.88 13.15 7.69
N GLU A 178 12.08 13.69 7.91
CA GLU A 178 12.99 14.15 6.86
C GLU A 178 13.47 13.00 5.99
N GLN A 179 13.79 11.84 6.59
CA GLN A 179 14.19 10.65 5.83
C GLN A 179 13.06 10.11 4.96
N ALA A 180 11.82 10.13 5.47
CA ALA A 180 10.65 9.73 4.70
C ALA A 180 10.39 10.73 3.56
N GLN A 181 10.39 12.03 3.85
CA GLN A 181 10.18 13.10 2.87
C GLN A 181 11.25 13.11 1.78
N GLU A 182 12.52 12.87 2.12
CA GLU A 182 13.64 12.78 1.16
C GLU A 182 13.36 11.74 0.08
N VAL A 183 13.00 10.52 0.48
CA VAL A 183 12.76 9.42 -0.47
C VAL A 183 11.47 9.64 -1.25
N HIS A 184 10.42 10.16 -0.62
CA HIS A 184 9.18 10.52 -1.32
C HIS A 184 9.40 11.59 -2.40
N ALA A 185 10.18 12.63 -2.08
CA ALA A 185 10.56 13.66 -3.04
C ALA A 185 11.39 13.06 -4.19
N ALA A 186 12.31 12.13 -3.91
CA ALA A 186 13.08 11.43 -4.93
C ALA A 186 12.20 10.55 -5.85
N ILE A 187 11.24 9.81 -5.29
CA ILE A 187 10.25 9.03 -6.07
C ILE A 187 9.44 9.96 -6.97
N ARG A 188 8.94 11.09 -6.43
CA ARG A 188 8.15 12.04 -7.23
C ARG A 188 8.99 12.68 -8.35
N ALA A 189 10.23 13.06 -8.06
CA ALA A 189 11.15 13.57 -9.07
C ALA A 189 11.45 12.53 -10.16
N TRP A 190 11.58 11.26 -9.78
CA TRP A 190 11.74 10.15 -10.72
C TRP A 190 10.52 10.02 -11.63
N LEU A 191 9.30 10.00 -11.08
CA LEU A 191 8.06 9.94 -11.87
C LEU A 191 7.95 11.12 -12.85
N LYS A 192 8.34 12.32 -12.41
CA LYS A 192 8.31 13.53 -13.23
C LYS A 192 9.22 13.40 -14.44
N LYS A 193 10.46 12.96 -14.19
CA LYS A 193 11.50 12.80 -15.22
C LYS A 193 11.22 11.64 -16.16
N GLU A 194 10.85 10.49 -15.61
CA GLU A 194 10.83 9.21 -16.33
C GLU A 194 9.45 8.86 -16.88
N VAL A 195 8.37 9.45 -16.37
CA VAL A 195 6.99 9.16 -16.80
C VAL A 195 6.33 10.41 -17.37
N SER A 196 5.97 11.38 -16.52
CA SER A 196 5.45 12.70 -16.91
C SER A 196 5.18 13.58 -15.70
N ASP A 197 5.10 14.90 -15.93
CA ASP A 197 4.62 15.87 -14.92
C ASP A 197 3.24 15.48 -14.36
N LYS A 198 2.31 15.05 -15.22
CA LYS A 198 0.95 14.68 -14.81
C LYS A 198 0.96 13.51 -13.84
N VAL A 199 1.68 12.43 -14.16
CA VAL A 199 1.79 11.25 -13.30
C VAL A 199 2.44 11.62 -11.96
N ALA A 200 3.50 12.43 -11.98
CA ALA A 200 4.16 12.85 -10.75
C ALA A 200 3.24 13.65 -9.81
N GLU A 201 2.36 14.49 -10.35
CA GLU A 201 1.44 15.30 -9.55
C GLU A 201 0.20 14.53 -9.07
N GLU A 202 -0.23 13.49 -9.80
CA GLU A 202 -1.44 12.73 -9.49
C GLU A 202 -1.17 11.46 -8.65
N THR A 203 -0.03 10.80 -8.82
CA THR A 203 0.30 9.58 -8.09
C THR A 203 0.49 9.87 -6.60
N ARG A 204 -0.26 9.13 -5.76
CA ARG A 204 -0.08 9.09 -4.31
C ARG A 204 1.15 8.26 -3.95
N ILE A 205 1.98 8.80 -3.07
CA ILE A 205 3.13 8.12 -2.47
C ILE A 205 2.91 8.01 -0.96
N LEU A 206 2.72 6.80 -0.47
CA LEU A 206 2.46 6.47 0.93
C LEU A 206 3.75 6.08 1.64
N TYR A 207 3.80 6.36 2.94
CA TYR A 207 4.85 5.88 3.81
C TYR A 207 4.36 4.66 4.63
N GLY A 208 5.16 3.59 4.72
CA GLY A 208 4.78 2.36 5.45
C GLY A 208 5.76 1.84 6.51
N GLY A 209 6.61 2.71 7.07
CA GLY A 209 7.57 2.33 8.13
C GLY A 209 7.09 2.67 9.55
N SER A 210 6.52 1.70 10.28
CA SER A 210 6.16 1.84 11.71
C SER A 210 5.27 3.05 12.06
N VAL A 211 4.32 3.39 11.17
CA VAL A 211 3.29 4.43 11.41
C VAL A 211 2.38 4.04 12.57
N ASN A 212 2.08 5.00 13.45
CA ASN A 212 1.18 4.84 14.59
C ASN A 212 0.50 6.17 14.96
N GLU A 213 -0.42 6.13 15.91
CA GLU A 213 -1.19 7.30 16.38
C GLU A 213 -0.32 8.46 16.89
N LYS A 214 0.90 8.19 17.36
CA LYS A 214 1.79 9.21 17.93
C LYS A 214 2.60 9.97 16.88
N ASN A 215 2.89 9.37 15.73
CA ASN A 215 3.76 9.97 14.70
C ASN A 215 3.02 10.35 13.39
N CYS A 216 1.80 9.83 13.18
CA CYS A 216 1.08 10.03 11.92
C CYS A 216 0.84 11.50 11.56
N LYS A 217 0.53 12.36 12.53
CA LYS A 217 0.25 13.79 12.28
C LYS A 217 1.48 14.56 11.80
N ASP A 218 2.67 14.22 12.30
CA ASP A 218 3.89 14.90 11.87
C ASP A 218 4.34 14.41 10.50
N LEU A 219 4.28 13.09 10.24
CA LEU A 219 4.53 12.53 8.90
C LEU A 219 3.54 13.08 7.86
N ALA A 220 2.27 13.30 8.23
CA ALA A 220 1.25 13.80 7.31
C ALA A 220 1.45 15.27 6.89
N LYS A 221 2.30 16.03 7.58
CA LYS A 221 2.66 17.42 7.22
C LYS A 221 3.71 17.47 6.10
N GLU A 222 4.44 16.39 5.88
CA GLU A 222 5.46 16.34 4.85
C GLU A 222 4.85 16.46 3.45
N LYS A 223 5.51 17.26 2.60
CA LYS A 223 4.93 17.73 1.34
C LYS A 223 4.59 16.61 0.36
N ASP A 224 5.44 15.59 0.31
CA ASP A 224 5.36 14.51 -0.66
C ASP A 224 4.83 13.20 -0.07
N ILE A 225 4.44 13.21 1.22
CA ILE A 225 3.75 12.11 1.89
C ILE A 225 2.23 12.26 1.70
N ASP A 226 1.67 11.42 0.84
CA ASP A 226 0.25 11.45 0.46
C ASP A 226 -0.60 10.50 1.31
N GLY A 227 -0.02 9.83 2.30
CA GLY A 227 -0.72 8.82 3.06
C GLY A 227 0.16 7.76 3.70
N PHE A 228 -0.48 6.69 4.17
CA PHE A 228 0.18 5.62 4.91
C PHE A 228 -0.23 4.22 4.45
N LEU A 229 0.70 3.28 4.53
CA LEU A 229 0.41 1.84 4.54
C LEU A 229 0.76 1.28 5.92
N VAL A 230 -0.26 0.95 6.70
CA VAL A 230 -0.14 0.69 8.14
C VAL A 230 -0.21 -0.81 8.41
N GLY A 231 0.85 -1.36 9.01
CA GLY A 231 0.89 -2.75 9.47
C GLY A 231 0.17 -2.96 10.81
N GLY A 232 0.92 -3.25 11.87
CA GLY A 232 0.35 -3.67 13.16
C GLY A 232 -0.61 -2.68 13.83
N ALA A 233 -0.47 -1.37 13.60
CA ALA A 233 -1.41 -0.38 14.13
C ALA A 233 -2.79 -0.44 13.45
N SER A 234 -2.90 -1.02 12.25
CA SER A 234 -4.19 -1.22 11.57
C SER A 234 -5.11 -2.24 12.24
N LEU A 235 -4.56 -3.07 13.12
CA LEU A 235 -5.29 -4.07 13.91
C LEU A 235 -5.88 -3.48 15.20
N LYS A 236 -5.62 -2.20 15.49
CA LYS A 236 -5.95 -1.55 16.77
C LYS A 236 -6.98 -0.44 16.57
N PRO A 237 -7.73 -0.06 17.61
CA PRO A 237 -8.67 1.06 17.53
C PRO A 237 -8.05 2.37 17.04
N GLY A 238 -6.79 2.63 17.43
CA GLY A 238 -6.02 3.83 17.04
C GLY A 238 -5.73 3.96 15.54
N PHE A 239 -6.07 2.96 14.71
CA PHE A 239 -6.05 3.13 13.26
C PHE A 239 -6.93 4.29 12.78
N VAL A 240 -8.02 4.59 13.50
CA VAL A 240 -8.90 5.74 13.23
C VAL A 240 -8.15 7.07 13.37
N ASP A 241 -7.26 7.20 14.36
CA ASP A 241 -6.45 8.41 14.55
C ASP A 241 -5.50 8.63 13.36
N ILE A 242 -4.98 7.54 12.79
CA ILE A 242 -4.10 7.58 11.61
C ILE A 242 -4.89 7.96 10.35
N VAL A 243 -6.11 7.44 10.18
CA VAL A 243 -7.03 7.85 9.10
C VAL A 243 -7.33 9.35 9.17
N ASN A 244 -7.46 9.89 10.38
CA ASN A 244 -7.75 11.29 10.66
C ASN A 244 -6.49 12.15 10.86
N ALA A 245 -5.33 11.71 10.38
CA ALA A 245 -4.05 12.41 10.63
C ALA A 245 -3.99 13.85 10.08
N LYS A 246 -4.84 14.20 9.10
CA LYS A 246 -4.95 15.55 8.52
C LYS A 246 -6.09 16.40 9.11
N GLN A 247 -6.79 15.90 10.13
CA GLN A 247 -7.73 16.68 10.94
C GLN A 247 -7.04 17.41 12.10
#